data_AF-A0A517U412-F1
#
_entry.id   AF-A0A517U412-F1
#
_cell.length_a   1.000
_cell.length_b   1.000
_cell.length_c   1.000
_cell.angle_alpha   90.00
_cell.angle_beta   90.00
_cell.angle_gamma   90.00
#
_symmetry.space_group_name_H-M   'P 1'
#
loop_
_entity.id
_entity.type
_entity.pdbx_description
1 polymer ?
#
loop_
_entity_poly.entity_id
_entity_poly.type
_entity_poly.pdbx_seq_one_letter_code
_entity_poly.pdbx_strand_id
1 'polypeptide(L)'
;MGERVWRNYLRTKTRNPRFLWQMVIGILAAGVVIGLAVDGLVPAWMQLESASEVEDDFSGDPDFVAGEHRQQLANEGRWGELFMAIPAAMVRGWRQAGPTALGILTGACWFLFLQQSIQVRRRTDYRGWGLGVAVALGVLSVWPTLFLIYWQERVWGLAESVELAAGIRENVLGVGLREEFAKLLCFLPLLPLVVLKRDELAALLLAGGVGLGFGVEENIGYVSGSVATATLGRMLVTAPFHMAMTGLIGLAAYRACLWPRQCIPQFIATFGVVFIAHGLYDAVAIVPALQELSIFATIIFVLCIYQFFRELRPLQSSPPVKSTISPTAIFLFCVSTVAAATFVYLCAAIGWQLAADVLMTGIASYAVMVYLFLREMPETMVTV
;
A
#
# COMPACT_ATOMS: atom_id res chain seq x y z
N MET A 1 0.63 40.37 8.73
CA MET A 1 -0.63 40.09 9.47
C MET A 1 -1.44 38.96 8.82
N GLY A 2 -1.64 38.98 7.49
CA GLY A 2 -2.40 37.95 6.76
C GLY A 2 -1.94 36.50 6.98
N GLU A 3 -0.63 36.24 7.10
CA GLU A 3 -0.10 34.88 7.30
C GLU A 3 -0.60 34.20 8.59
N ARG A 4 -0.70 34.97 9.68
CA ARG A 4 -1.19 34.44 10.96
C ARG A 4 -2.69 34.18 10.93
N VAL A 5 -3.44 35.02 10.21
CA VAL A 5 -4.90 34.93 10.11
C VAL A 5 -5.31 33.66 9.35
N TRP A 6 -4.74 33.39 8.18
CA TRP A 6 -5.10 32.18 7.41
C TRP A 6 -4.67 30.90 8.14
N ARG A 7 -3.49 30.90 8.79
CA ARG A 7 -3.02 29.74 9.57
C ARG A 7 -3.94 29.43 10.74
N ASN A 8 -4.38 30.45 11.46
CA ASN A 8 -5.34 30.28 12.55
C ASN A 8 -6.69 29.79 12.02
N TYR A 9 -7.18 30.35 10.90
CA TYR A 9 -8.41 29.91 10.25
C TYR A 9 -8.37 28.42 9.89
N LEU A 10 -7.33 27.97 9.18
CA LEU A 10 -7.18 26.55 8.83
C LEU A 10 -7.04 25.67 10.07
N ARG A 11 -6.27 26.11 11.07
CA ARG A 11 -6.07 25.36 12.31
C ARG A 11 -7.40 25.09 13.03
N THR A 12 -8.27 26.10 13.08
CA THR A 12 -9.60 26.00 13.68
C THR A 12 -10.56 25.18 12.81
N LYS A 13 -10.61 25.43 11.50
CA LYS A 13 -11.53 24.75 10.59
C LYS A 13 -11.23 23.26 10.45
N THR A 14 -9.97 22.90 10.27
CA THR A 14 -9.54 21.51 10.07
C THR A 14 -9.67 20.64 11.32
N ARG A 15 -10.00 21.22 12.49
CA ARG A 15 -10.31 20.50 13.73
C ARG A 15 -11.80 20.48 14.04
N ASN A 16 -12.63 21.15 13.23
CA ASN A 16 -14.07 21.16 13.44
C ASN A 16 -14.67 19.88 12.80
N PRO A 17 -15.30 19.00 13.59
CA PRO A 17 -15.85 17.75 13.06
C PRO A 17 -16.87 17.96 11.93
N ARG A 18 -17.69 19.02 12.01
CA ARG A 18 -18.67 19.34 10.96
C ARG A 18 -17.98 19.67 9.64
N PHE A 19 -16.89 20.44 9.69
CA PHE A 19 -16.10 20.76 8.49
C PHE A 19 -15.47 19.50 7.89
N LEU A 20 -14.92 18.62 8.74
CA LEU A 20 -14.29 17.37 8.31
C LEU A 20 -15.29 16.44 7.60
N TRP A 21 -16.48 16.25 8.17
CA TRP A 21 -17.52 15.45 7.53
C TRP A 21 -18.05 16.06 6.24
N GLN A 22 -18.23 17.39 6.19
CA GLN A 22 -18.61 18.08 4.96
C GLN A 22 -17.58 17.89 3.84
N MET A 23 -16.29 17.94 4.18
CA MET A 23 -15.21 17.69 3.23
C MET A 23 -15.25 16.25 2.71
N VAL A 24 -15.33 15.25 3.60
CA VAL A 24 -15.38 13.83 3.21
C VAL A 24 -16.58 13.54 2.31
N ILE A 25 -17.79 13.96 2.74
CA ILE A 25 -19.02 13.77 1.97
C ILE A 25 -18.92 14.47 0.62
N GLY A 26 -18.39 15.69 0.58
CA GLY A 26 -18.22 16.44 -0.66
C GLY A 26 -17.30 15.75 -1.66
N ILE A 27 -16.16 15.22 -1.21
CA ILE A 27 -15.21 14.49 -2.06
C ILE A 27 -15.83 13.19 -2.59
N LEU A 28 -16.46 12.40 -1.72
CA LEU A 28 -17.10 11.14 -2.13
C LEU A 28 -18.27 11.37 -3.07
N ALA A 29 -19.14 12.35 -2.79
CA ALA A 29 -20.26 12.69 -3.66
C ALA A 29 -19.78 13.17 -5.03
N ALA A 30 -18.72 14.00 -5.08
CA ALA A 30 -18.11 14.39 -6.34
C ALA A 30 -17.56 13.18 -7.11
N GLY A 31 -16.88 12.25 -6.43
CA GLY A 31 -16.41 10.99 -7.01
C GLY A 31 -17.54 10.16 -7.62
N VAL A 32 -18.66 10.00 -6.91
CA VAL A 32 -19.83 9.27 -7.41
C VAL A 32 -20.43 9.96 -8.64
N VAL A 33 -20.68 11.27 -8.59
CA VAL A 33 -21.25 12.02 -9.71
C VAL A 33 -20.35 11.97 -10.94
N ILE A 34 -19.04 12.15 -10.76
CA ILE A 34 -18.07 12.07 -11.85
C ILE A 34 -18.00 10.64 -12.40
N GLY A 35 -17.98 9.62 -11.54
CA GLY A 35 -17.94 8.21 -11.96
C GLY A 35 -19.14 7.83 -12.83
N LEU A 36 -20.35 8.20 -12.40
CA LEU A 36 -21.58 8.00 -13.17
C LEU A 36 -21.58 8.77 -14.50
N ALA A 37 -21.07 10.01 -14.49
CA ALA A 37 -20.97 10.80 -15.70
C ALA A 37 -19.95 10.19 -16.69
N VAL A 38 -18.82 9.68 -16.20
CA VAL A 38 -17.80 9.02 -17.03
C VAL A 38 -18.35 7.74 -17.64
N ASP A 39 -19.01 6.89 -16.85
CA ASP A 39 -19.67 5.68 -17.36
C ASP A 39 -20.66 5.99 -18.50
N GLY A 40 -21.49 7.03 -18.35
CA GLY A 40 -22.43 7.45 -19.39
C GLY A 40 -21.79 8.10 -20.63
N LEU A 41 -20.53 8.52 -20.56
CA LEU A 41 -19.79 9.15 -21.67
C LEU A 41 -18.85 8.18 -22.39
N VAL A 42 -18.37 7.14 -21.70
CA VAL A 42 -17.52 6.11 -22.29
C VAL A 42 -18.41 5.17 -23.11
N PRO A 43 -18.23 5.08 -24.44
CA PRO A 43 -19.00 4.15 -25.24
C PRO A 43 -18.83 2.72 -24.73
N ALA A 44 -19.90 1.92 -24.73
CA ALA A 44 -19.88 0.55 -24.20
C ALA A 44 -18.75 -0.33 -24.81
N TRP A 45 -18.34 -0.07 -26.05
CA TRP A 45 -17.24 -0.80 -26.71
C TRP A 45 -15.84 -0.42 -26.21
N MET A 46 -15.68 0.68 -25.46
CA MET A 46 -14.44 1.04 -24.76
C MET A 46 -14.37 0.47 -23.34
N GLN A 47 -15.49 -0.01 -22.79
CA GLN A 47 -15.50 -0.67 -21.48
C GLN A 47 -14.83 -2.04 -21.64
N LEU A 48 -14.08 -2.48 -20.63
CA LEU A 48 -13.26 -3.71 -20.64
C LEU A 48 -14.07 -5.02 -20.84
N GLU A 49 -15.38 -4.95 -21.05
CA GLU A 49 -16.26 -6.11 -21.29
C GLU A 49 -15.96 -6.87 -22.60
N SER A 50 -15.14 -6.36 -23.52
CA SER A 50 -14.69 -7.16 -24.68
C SER A 50 -13.56 -8.15 -24.37
N ALA A 51 -13.16 -8.31 -23.10
CA ALA A 51 -12.04 -9.18 -22.71
C ALA A 51 -12.30 -10.69 -22.86
N SER A 52 -13.55 -11.13 -23.01
CA SER A 52 -13.85 -12.55 -23.29
C SER A 52 -13.61 -12.96 -24.75
N GLU A 53 -13.38 -12.02 -25.67
CA GLU A 53 -13.12 -12.30 -27.09
C GLU A 53 -11.64 -12.10 -27.49
N VAL A 54 -10.76 -11.73 -26.55
CA VAL A 54 -9.33 -11.43 -26.83
C VAL A 54 -8.38 -12.54 -26.31
N GLU A 55 -8.89 -13.69 -25.85
CA GLU A 55 -8.04 -14.78 -25.33
C GLU A 55 -7.18 -15.50 -26.40
N ASP A 56 -7.42 -15.32 -27.70
CA ASP A 56 -6.89 -16.24 -28.72
C ASP A 56 -5.57 -15.83 -29.43
N ASP A 57 -4.94 -14.67 -29.16
CA ASP A 57 -3.61 -14.38 -29.74
C ASP A 57 -2.71 -13.41 -28.93
N PHE A 58 -2.40 -13.76 -27.68
CA PHE A 58 -1.40 -13.03 -26.87
C PHE A 58 0.06 -13.35 -27.26
N SER A 59 0.28 -14.25 -28.22
CA SER A 59 1.62 -14.74 -28.61
C SER A 59 2.53 -13.64 -29.17
N GLY A 60 1.95 -12.53 -29.65
CA GLY A 60 2.65 -11.35 -30.15
C GLY A 60 2.79 -10.18 -29.16
N ASP A 61 2.19 -10.25 -27.97
CA ASP A 61 2.27 -9.16 -26.98
C ASP A 61 3.70 -9.07 -26.41
N PRO A 62 4.39 -7.91 -26.54
CA PRO A 62 5.71 -7.71 -25.95
C PRO A 62 5.81 -8.05 -24.46
N ASP A 63 4.72 -7.91 -23.69
CA ASP A 63 4.72 -8.23 -22.26
C ASP A 63 4.62 -9.73 -21.99
N PHE A 64 3.85 -10.46 -22.81
CA PHE A 64 3.80 -11.92 -22.80
C PHE A 64 5.16 -12.52 -23.18
N VAL A 65 5.73 -12.09 -24.31
CA VAL A 65 7.06 -12.54 -24.77
C VAL A 65 8.16 -12.23 -23.75
N ALA A 66 8.09 -11.06 -23.11
CA ALA A 66 9.04 -10.74 -22.05
C ALA A 66 8.85 -11.60 -20.80
N GLY A 67 7.63 -12.03 -20.48
CA GLY A 67 7.32 -12.99 -19.43
C GLY A 67 7.93 -14.36 -19.71
N GLU A 68 7.71 -14.91 -20.91
CA GLU A 68 8.30 -16.17 -21.35
C GLU A 68 9.83 -16.13 -21.33
N HIS A 69 10.44 -15.03 -21.79
CA HIS A 69 11.89 -14.87 -21.76
C HIS A 69 12.46 -14.93 -20.33
N ARG A 70 11.81 -14.27 -19.36
CA ARG A 70 12.23 -14.36 -17.94
C ARG A 70 12.07 -15.78 -17.40
N GLN A 71 10.97 -16.45 -17.75
CA GLN A 71 10.76 -17.84 -17.38
C GLN A 71 11.85 -18.76 -17.94
N GLN A 72 12.23 -18.55 -19.20
CA GLN A 72 13.31 -19.27 -19.84
C GLN A 72 14.65 -19.04 -19.13
N LEU A 73 15.02 -17.79 -18.84
CA LEU A 73 16.24 -17.47 -18.09
C LEU A 73 16.26 -18.15 -16.71
N ALA A 74 15.12 -18.20 -16.02
CA ALA A 74 14.99 -18.92 -14.75
C ALA A 74 15.18 -20.44 -14.92
N ASN A 75 14.61 -21.04 -15.97
CA ASN A 75 14.76 -22.46 -16.28
C ASN A 75 16.20 -22.85 -16.64
N GLU A 76 16.93 -21.95 -17.31
CA GLU A 76 18.34 -22.11 -17.66
C GLU A 76 19.28 -21.81 -16.48
N GLY A 77 18.78 -21.37 -15.33
CA GLY A 77 19.58 -20.99 -14.17
C GLY A 77 20.41 -19.71 -14.38
N ARG A 78 20.05 -18.86 -15.34
CA ARG A 78 20.74 -17.62 -15.71
C ARG A 78 20.30 -16.45 -14.81
N TRP A 79 20.53 -16.60 -13.51
CA TRP A 79 20.00 -15.72 -12.47
C TRP A 79 20.42 -14.25 -12.61
N GLY A 80 21.67 -13.98 -13.00
CA GLY A 80 22.15 -12.61 -13.17
C GLY A 80 21.44 -11.87 -14.31
N GLU A 81 21.17 -12.57 -15.42
CA GLU A 81 20.45 -12.00 -16.57
C GLU A 81 18.97 -11.81 -16.26
N LEU A 82 18.36 -12.80 -15.59
CA LEU A 82 17.00 -12.68 -15.08
C LEU A 82 16.86 -11.46 -14.16
N PHE A 83 17.78 -11.29 -13.22
CA PHE A 83 17.79 -10.13 -12.32
C PHE A 83 17.83 -8.83 -13.11
N MET A 84 18.68 -8.71 -14.13
CA MET A 84 18.80 -7.50 -14.93
C MET A 84 17.63 -7.28 -15.92
N ALA A 85 16.86 -8.32 -16.26
CA ALA A 85 15.69 -8.20 -17.13
C ALA A 85 14.46 -7.61 -16.43
N ILE A 86 14.36 -7.72 -15.10
CA ILE A 86 13.19 -7.30 -14.32
C ILE A 86 12.91 -5.78 -14.38
N PRO A 87 13.88 -4.87 -14.23
CA PRO A 87 13.61 -3.43 -14.25
C PRO A 87 12.94 -2.95 -15.54
N ALA A 88 13.29 -3.57 -16.68
CA ALA A 88 12.66 -3.24 -17.95
C ALA A 88 11.17 -3.60 -17.96
N ALA A 89 10.79 -4.70 -17.30
CA ALA A 89 9.39 -5.08 -17.13
C ALA A 89 8.63 -4.11 -16.21
N MET A 90 9.25 -3.70 -15.10
CA MET A 90 8.67 -2.69 -14.21
C MET A 90 8.37 -1.40 -14.95
N VAL A 91 9.34 -0.87 -15.72
CA VAL A 91 9.16 0.37 -16.50
C VAL A 91 8.04 0.28 -17.54
N ARG A 92 7.74 -0.91 -18.07
CA ARG A 92 6.61 -1.10 -19.00
C ARG A 92 5.26 -0.94 -18.32
N GLY A 93 5.09 -1.46 -17.10
CA GLY A 93 3.86 -1.28 -16.31
C GLY A 93 3.51 0.20 -16.10
N TRP A 94 4.53 1.05 -15.92
CA TRP A 94 4.37 2.50 -15.77
C TRP A 94 3.89 3.25 -17.01
N ARG A 95 3.85 2.58 -18.18
CA ARG A 95 3.35 3.19 -19.43
C ARG A 95 1.83 3.23 -19.47
N GLN A 96 1.15 2.49 -18.60
CA GLN A 96 -0.30 2.48 -18.52
C GLN A 96 -0.79 3.69 -17.70
N ALA A 97 -1.22 4.74 -18.41
CA ALA A 97 -1.51 6.04 -17.83
C ALA A 97 -2.57 6.01 -16.70
N GLY A 98 -3.64 5.23 -16.86
CA GLY A 98 -4.72 5.10 -15.85
C GLY A 98 -4.23 4.46 -14.54
N PRO A 99 -3.79 3.19 -14.57
CA PRO A 99 -3.14 2.52 -13.44
C PRO A 99 -2.07 3.36 -12.75
N THR A 100 -1.19 3.95 -13.55
CA THR A 100 -0.04 4.72 -13.05
C THR A 100 -0.49 6.00 -12.38
N ALA A 101 -1.45 6.74 -12.96
CA ALA A 101 -2.01 7.94 -12.34
C ALA A 101 -2.70 7.62 -11.00
N LEU A 102 -3.46 6.53 -10.93
CA LEU A 102 -4.16 6.12 -9.71
C LEU A 102 -3.18 5.62 -8.63
N GLY A 103 -2.18 4.83 -9.01
CA GLY A 103 -1.09 4.39 -8.13
C GLY A 103 -0.30 5.57 -7.57
N ILE A 104 0.11 6.53 -8.41
CA ILE A 104 0.81 7.75 -7.99
C ILE A 104 -0.07 8.61 -7.07
N LEU A 105 -1.36 8.80 -7.39
CA LEU A 105 -2.29 9.55 -6.54
C LEU A 105 -2.41 8.92 -5.15
N THR A 106 -2.56 7.59 -5.11
CA THR A 106 -2.63 6.82 -3.86
C THR A 106 -1.35 6.97 -3.05
N GLY A 107 -0.19 6.79 -3.71
CA GLY A 107 1.12 7.02 -3.13
C GLY A 107 1.30 8.42 -2.57
N ALA A 108 0.89 9.45 -3.33
CA ALA A 108 0.99 10.85 -2.92
C ALA A 108 0.12 11.16 -1.70
N CYS A 109 -1.12 10.65 -1.66
CA CYS A 109 -2.02 10.81 -0.50
C CYS A 109 -1.40 10.21 0.78
N TRP A 110 -0.93 8.97 0.72
CA TRP A 110 -0.29 8.34 1.89
C TRP A 110 1.07 8.95 2.22
N PHE A 111 1.82 9.43 1.24
CA PHE A 111 3.06 10.18 1.48
C PHE A 111 2.78 11.50 2.22
N LEU A 112 1.73 12.23 1.86
CA LEU A 112 1.31 13.44 2.58
C LEU A 112 0.96 13.13 4.03
N PHE A 113 0.26 12.02 4.28
CA PHE A 113 -0.02 11.53 5.63
C PHE A 113 1.27 11.22 6.42
N LEU A 114 2.20 10.47 5.83
CA LEU A 114 3.49 10.13 6.47
C LEU A 114 4.33 11.39 6.74
N GLN A 115 4.36 12.33 5.79
CA GLN A 115 5.14 13.57 5.91
C GLN A 115 4.62 14.46 7.04
N GLN A 116 3.31 14.49 7.26
CA GLN A 116 2.75 15.16 8.43
C GLN A 116 3.05 14.40 9.71
N SER A 117 2.94 13.07 9.68
CA SER A 117 3.10 12.18 10.83
C SER A 117 4.52 12.12 11.37
N ILE A 118 5.53 12.30 10.51
CA ILE A 118 6.95 12.28 10.89
C ILE A 118 7.43 13.56 11.57
N GLN A 119 6.57 14.59 11.60
CA GLN A 119 6.79 15.85 12.33
C GLN A 119 8.09 16.57 11.92
N VAL A 120 8.29 16.76 10.60
CA VAL A 120 9.42 17.50 10.03
C VAL A 120 9.54 18.88 10.68
N ARG A 121 10.68 19.17 11.33
CA ARG A 121 10.86 20.42 12.09
C ARG A 121 11.42 21.56 11.25
N ARG A 122 12.25 21.23 10.27
CA ARG A 122 12.98 22.17 9.39
C ARG A 122 13.04 21.61 7.97
N ARG A 123 13.22 22.46 6.97
CA ARG A 123 13.35 22.02 5.56
C ARG A 123 14.55 21.08 5.33
N THR A 124 15.59 21.19 6.14
CA THR A 124 16.80 20.35 6.08
C THR A 124 16.76 19.14 7.02
N ASP A 125 15.61 18.88 7.66
CA ASP A 125 15.45 17.75 8.56
C ASP A 125 15.47 16.44 7.76
N TYR A 126 16.29 15.50 8.21
CA TYR A 126 16.52 14.23 7.50
C TYR A 126 15.27 13.38 7.39
N ARG A 127 14.32 13.56 8.31
CA ARG A 127 13.01 12.93 8.27
C ARG A 127 12.28 13.24 6.96
N GLY A 128 12.35 14.49 6.49
CA GLY A 128 11.61 14.94 5.32
C GLY A 128 12.14 14.38 4.01
N TRP A 129 13.45 14.53 3.74
CA TRP A 129 14.05 13.96 2.53
C TRP A 129 14.23 12.45 2.63
N GLY A 130 14.49 11.92 3.84
CA GLY A 130 14.63 10.50 4.10
C GLY A 130 13.35 9.74 3.78
N LEU A 131 12.18 10.35 3.98
CA LEU A 131 10.90 9.75 3.60
C LEU A 131 10.77 9.61 2.08
N GLY A 132 11.22 10.61 1.31
CA GLY A 132 11.26 10.52 -0.16
C GLY A 132 12.20 9.41 -0.64
N VAL A 133 13.39 9.30 -0.03
CA VAL A 133 14.34 8.21 -0.30
C VAL A 133 13.73 6.85 0.07
N ALA A 134 13.02 6.76 1.19
CA ALA A 134 12.36 5.53 1.62
C ALA A 134 11.30 5.06 0.62
N VAL A 135 10.45 5.96 0.13
CA VAL A 135 9.47 5.59 -0.92
C VAL A 135 10.16 5.10 -2.19
N ALA A 136 11.24 5.78 -2.63
CA ALA A 136 12.02 5.30 -3.77
C ALA A 136 12.65 3.92 -3.54
N LEU A 137 13.15 3.64 -2.34
CA LEU A 137 13.66 2.33 -1.95
C LEU A 137 12.55 1.26 -1.89
N GLY A 138 11.32 1.67 -1.56
CA GLY A 138 10.13 0.82 -1.65
C GLY A 138 9.76 0.43 -3.07
N VAL A 139 9.80 1.38 -3.99
CA VAL A 139 9.65 1.08 -5.43
C VAL A 139 10.74 0.11 -5.89
N LEU A 140 11.99 0.38 -5.50
CA LEU A 140 13.13 -0.49 -5.83
C LEU A 140 13.04 -1.89 -5.19
N SER A 141 12.33 -2.07 -4.08
CA SER A 141 12.22 -3.39 -3.43
C SER A 141 11.34 -4.38 -4.20
N VAL A 142 10.52 -3.91 -5.15
CA VAL A 142 9.79 -4.79 -6.09
C VAL A 142 10.76 -5.56 -6.98
N TRP A 143 11.91 -4.99 -7.34
CA TRP A 143 12.91 -5.66 -8.17
C TRP A 143 13.42 -6.98 -7.54
N PRO A 144 14.01 -6.99 -6.33
CA PRO A 144 14.38 -8.24 -5.68
C PRO A 144 13.18 -9.14 -5.35
N THR A 145 11.99 -8.59 -5.07
CA THR A 145 10.77 -9.39 -4.92
C THR A 145 10.47 -10.21 -6.18
N LEU A 146 10.42 -9.57 -7.35
CA LEU A 146 10.14 -10.23 -8.62
C LEU A 146 11.20 -11.27 -8.96
N PHE A 147 12.47 -11.02 -8.61
CA PHE A 147 13.52 -12.03 -8.76
C PHE A 147 13.27 -13.24 -7.85
N LEU A 148 12.88 -13.00 -6.60
CA LEU A 148 12.60 -14.05 -5.63
C LEU A 148 11.40 -14.91 -6.02
N ILE A 149 10.43 -14.41 -6.81
CA ILE A 149 9.35 -15.23 -7.39
C ILE A 149 9.96 -16.42 -8.15
N TYR A 150 10.72 -16.13 -9.21
CA TYR A 150 11.31 -17.15 -10.07
C TYR A 150 12.29 -18.04 -9.30
N TRP A 151 13.06 -17.48 -8.38
CA TRP A 151 14.00 -18.24 -7.59
C TRP A 151 13.29 -19.21 -6.62
N GLN A 152 12.26 -18.77 -5.91
CA GLN A 152 11.50 -19.62 -4.98
C GLN A 152 10.70 -20.71 -5.69
N GLU A 153 10.10 -20.41 -6.85
CA GLU A 153 9.44 -21.41 -7.67
C GLU A 153 10.39 -22.54 -8.06
N ARG A 154 11.61 -22.20 -8.51
CA ARG A 154 12.57 -23.17 -9.06
C ARG A 154 13.37 -23.90 -7.99
N VAL A 155 13.75 -23.21 -6.92
CA VAL A 155 14.63 -23.76 -5.88
C VAL A 155 13.82 -24.34 -4.72
N TRP A 156 12.69 -23.73 -4.36
CA TRP A 156 11.85 -24.18 -3.24
C TRP A 156 10.58 -24.91 -3.68
N GLY A 157 10.23 -24.91 -4.97
CA GLY A 157 9.01 -25.53 -5.46
C GLY A 157 7.74 -24.82 -4.97
N LEU A 158 7.84 -23.52 -4.68
CA LEU A 158 6.70 -22.67 -4.31
C LEU A 158 6.03 -22.15 -5.58
N ALA A 159 5.37 -23.04 -6.31
CA ALA A 159 4.56 -22.68 -7.48
C ALA A 159 3.12 -22.37 -7.09
N GLU A 160 2.46 -21.57 -7.93
CA GLU A 160 1.05 -21.21 -7.78
C GLU A 160 0.16 -22.44 -7.65
N SER A 161 -0.73 -22.44 -6.65
CA SER A 161 -1.62 -23.57 -6.43
C SER A 161 -2.99 -23.16 -5.89
N VAL A 162 -4.02 -23.73 -6.49
CA VAL A 162 -5.42 -23.64 -6.01
C VAL A 162 -5.70 -24.58 -4.83
N GLU A 163 -4.83 -25.55 -4.55
CA GLU A 163 -4.99 -26.46 -3.42
C GLU A 163 -4.73 -25.73 -2.11
N LEU A 164 -5.59 -25.93 -1.11
CA LEU A 164 -5.55 -25.19 0.15
C LEU A 164 -4.16 -25.15 0.81
N ALA A 165 -3.54 -26.31 1.02
CA ALA A 165 -2.27 -26.40 1.74
C ALA A 165 -1.11 -25.82 0.92
N ALA A 166 -1.08 -26.09 -0.39
CA ALA A 166 -0.03 -25.60 -1.27
C ALA A 166 -0.17 -24.08 -1.50
N GLY A 167 -1.38 -23.57 -1.71
CA GLY A 167 -1.68 -22.16 -1.85
C GLY A 167 -1.38 -21.36 -0.58
N ILE A 168 -1.73 -21.86 0.62
CA ILE A 168 -1.32 -21.19 1.87
C ILE A 168 0.21 -21.16 2.00
N ARG A 169 0.88 -22.29 1.71
CA ARG A 169 2.34 -22.38 1.80
C ARG A 169 3.01 -21.38 0.86
N GLU A 170 2.55 -21.31 -0.38
CA GLU A 170 3.03 -20.38 -1.40
C GLU A 170 2.77 -18.91 -1.00
N ASN A 171 1.57 -18.57 -0.56
CA ASN A 171 1.28 -17.19 -0.17
C ASN A 171 2.06 -16.76 1.09
N VAL A 172 2.25 -17.64 2.07
CA VAL A 172 3.00 -17.30 3.29
C VAL A 172 4.52 -17.31 3.09
N LEU A 173 5.08 -18.41 2.57
CA LEU A 173 6.53 -18.56 2.42
C LEU A 173 7.07 -17.97 1.11
N GLY A 174 6.20 -17.85 0.10
CA GLY A 174 6.49 -17.15 -1.15
C GLY A 174 6.19 -15.67 -0.97
N VAL A 175 4.94 -15.26 -1.15
CA VAL A 175 4.51 -13.85 -1.21
C VAL A 175 4.89 -13.07 0.05
N GLY A 176 4.33 -13.42 1.21
CA GLY A 176 4.53 -12.66 2.44
C GLY A 176 6.00 -12.55 2.83
N LEU A 177 6.72 -13.68 2.87
CA LEU A 177 8.14 -13.71 3.25
C LEU A 177 9.03 -12.96 2.27
N ARG A 178 8.92 -13.21 0.96
CA ARG A 178 9.84 -12.61 -0.04
C ARG A 178 9.69 -11.10 -0.06
N GLU A 179 8.48 -10.61 0.05
CA GLU A 179 8.19 -9.20 -0.06
C GLU A 179 8.62 -8.41 1.17
N GLU A 180 8.25 -8.87 2.36
CA GLU A 180 8.66 -8.18 3.59
C GLU A 180 10.17 -8.27 3.80
N PHE A 181 10.80 -9.36 3.34
CA PHE A 181 12.26 -9.46 3.31
C PHE A 181 12.90 -8.47 2.34
N ALA A 182 12.42 -8.37 1.11
CA ALA A 182 12.92 -7.42 0.11
C ALA A 182 12.76 -5.95 0.57
N LYS A 183 11.61 -5.60 1.15
CA LYS A 183 11.35 -4.28 1.74
C LYS A 183 12.32 -4.01 2.89
N LEU A 184 12.53 -4.97 3.78
CA LEU A 184 13.50 -4.82 4.88
C LEU A 184 14.92 -4.60 4.34
N LEU A 185 15.37 -5.37 3.35
CA LEU A 185 16.68 -5.18 2.71
C LEU A 185 16.84 -3.77 2.15
N CYS A 186 15.81 -3.24 1.49
CA CYS A 186 15.79 -1.87 0.97
C CYS A 186 15.69 -0.80 2.07
N PHE A 187 15.24 -1.14 3.28
CA PHE A 187 15.28 -0.25 4.44
C PHE A 187 16.66 -0.21 5.12
N LEU A 188 17.47 -1.28 5.02
CA LEU A 188 18.78 -1.36 5.68
C LEU A 188 19.71 -0.16 5.43
N PRO A 189 19.79 0.46 4.23
CA PRO A 189 20.60 1.66 4.02
C PRO A 189 20.19 2.86 4.88
N LEU A 190 18.92 2.96 5.28
CA LEU A 190 18.41 4.04 6.14
C LEU A 190 18.54 3.71 7.64
N LEU A 191 18.69 2.43 7.99
CA LEU A 191 18.74 1.95 9.36
C LEU A 191 19.91 2.56 10.18
N PRO A 192 21.16 2.62 9.69
CA PRO A 192 22.26 3.29 10.40
C PRO A 192 21.97 4.75 10.74
N LEU A 193 21.30 5.47 9.83
CA LEU A 193 20.96 6.88 10.02
C LEU A 193 19.97 7.05 11.19
N VAL A 194 18.87 6.29 11.20
CA VAL A 194 17.88 6.38 12.28
C VAL A 194 18.42 5.89 13.61
N VAL A 195 19.24 4.83 13.62
CA VAL A 195 19.93 4.30 14.82
C VAL A 195 20.89 5.34 15.40
N LEU A 196 21.70 5.98 14.57
CA LEU A 196 22.63 7.02 15.00
C LEU A 196 21.91 8.23 15.59
N LYS A 197 20.74 8.59 15.02
CA LYS A 197 19.90 9.69 15.51
C LYS A 197 19.01 9.32 16.70
N ARG A 198 18.92 8.02 17.03
CA ARG A 198 18.03 7.46 18.06
C ARG A 198 16.60 7.92 17.92
N ASP A 199 16.04 7.74 16.73
CA ASP A 199 14.75 8.30 16.35
C ASP A 199 13.75 7.20 15.98
N GLU A 200 13.00 6.71 16.99
CA GLU A 200 11.97 5.67 16.79
C GLU A 200 10.86 6.09 15.83
N LEU A 201 10.43 7.35 15.90
CA LEU A 201 9.40 7.87 15.00
C LEU A 201 9.88 7.83 13.54
N ALA A 202 11.14 8.23 13.29
CA ALA A 202 11.73 8.13 11.97
C ALA A 202 11.92 6.67 11.54
N ALA A 203 12.33 5.76 12.42
CA ALA A 203 12.45 4.34 12.09
C ALA A 203 11.11 3.75 11.61
N LEU A 204 10.03 3.98 12.36
CA LEU A 204 8.67 3.53 12.01
C LEU A 204 8.22 4.10 10.66
N LEU A 205 8.34 5.41 10.46
CA LEU A 205 7.75 6.08 9.30
C LEU A 205 8.62 6.04 8.05
N LEU A 206 9.95 5.95 8.17
CA LEU A 206 10.82 5.70 7.03
C LEU A 206 10.66 4.25 6.54
N ALA A 207 10.60 3.27 7.44
CA ALA A 207 10.29 1.90 7.02
C ALA A 207 8.87 1.79 6.43
N GLY A 208 7.89 2.48 7.02
CA GLY A 208 6.56 2.61 6.43
C GLY A 208 6.58 3.29 5.05
N GLY A 209 7.50 4.23 4.82
CA GLY A 209 7.74 4.82 3.49
C GLY A 209 8.24 3.80 2.47
N VAL A 210 9.11 2.85 2.86
CA VAL A 210 9.51 1.72 2.00
C VAL A 210 8.30 0.83 1.69
N GLY A 211 7.48 0.49 2.69
CA GLY A 211 6.24 -0.25 2.46
C GLY A 211 5.28 0.48 1.51
N LEU A 212 5.15 1.80 1.65
CA LEU A 212 4.34 2.64 0.77
C LEU A 212 4.84 2.61 -0.68
N GLY A 213 6.15 2.75 -0.92
CA GLY A 213 6.70 2.71 -2.26
C GLY A 213 6.43 1.38 -2.97
N PHE A 214 6.55 0.26 -2.22
CA PHE A 214 6.19 -1.06 -2.74
C PHE A 214 4.70 -1.14 -3.08
N GLY A 215 3.83 -0.70 -2.16
CA GLY A 215 2.38 -0.71 -2.40
C GLY A 215 1.92 0.18 -3.55
N VAL A 216 2.68 1.21 -3.93
CA VAL A 216 2.42 1.99 -5.15
C VAL A 216 2.66 1.17 -6.40
N GLU A 217 3.80 0.50 -6.49
CA GLU A 217 4.11 -0.38 -7.62
C GLU A 217 3.12 -1.54 -7.72
N GLU A 218 2.77 -2.15 -6.60
CA GLU A 218 1.80 -3.24 -6.60
C GLU A 218 0.41 -2.76 -7.06
N ASN A 219 -0.02 -1.57 -6.62
CA ASN A 219 -1.25 -0.95 -7.12
C ASN A 219 -1.21 -0.69 -8.64
N ILE A 220 -0.07 -0.29 -9.20
CA ILE A 220 0.08 -0.14 -10.65
C ILE A 220 -0.04 -1.53 -11.31
N GLY A 221 0.64 -2.53 -10.76
CA GLY A 221 0.62 -3.92 -11.20
C GLY A 221 -0.79 -4.50 -11.28
N TYR A 222 -1.57 -4.40 -10.19
CA TYR A 222 -2.93 -4.94 -10.09
C TYR A 222 -3.87 -4.43 -11.18
N VAL A 223 -3.84 -3.14 -11.46
CA VAL A 223 -4.70 -2.56 -12.49
C VAL A 223 -4.18 -2.87 -13.90
N SER A 224 -2.86 -3.02 -14.04
CA SER A 224 -2.22 -3.26 -15.34
C SER A 224 -2.30 -4.70 -15.84
N GLY A 225 -2.35 -5.67 -14.92
CA GLY A 225 -2.20 -7.10 -15.22
C GLY A 225 -3.43 -7.96 -14.93
N SER A 226 -4.53 -7.39 -14.40
CA SER A 226 -5.71 -8.19 -14.08
C SER A 226 -7.03 -7.57 -14.57
N VAL A 227 -7.77 -8.35 -15.37
CA VAL A 227 -9.21 -8.16 -15.61
C VAL A 227 -10.02 -8.65 -14.40
N ALA A 228 -9.37 -9.35 -13.46
CA ALA A 228 -9.99 -9.90 -12.26
C ALA A 228 -10.42 -8.79 -11.28
N THR A 229 -11.74 -8.65 -11.16
CA THR A 229 -12.45 -7.75 -10.24
C THR A 229 -11.99 -7.86 -8.77
N ALA A 230 -11.57 -9.06 -8.33
CA ALA A 230 -11.08 -9.30 -6.97
C ALA A 230 -9.81 -8.48 -6.62
N THR A 231 -8.93 -8.25 -7.59
CA THR A 231 -7.68 -7.52 -7.38
C THR A 231 -7.89 -6.01 -7.34
N LEU A 232 -8.83 -5.51 -8.15
CA LEU A 232 -9.19 -4.10 -8.23
C LEU A 232 -9.80 -3.57 -6.91
N GLY A 233 -10.54 -4.41 -6.19
CA GLY A 233 -11.10 -4.06 -4.86
C GLY A 233 -10.04 -3.82 -3.79
N ARG A 234 -8.82 -4.36 -3.97
CA ARG A 234 -7.71 -4.26 -3.01
C ARG A 234 -6.96 -2.93 -3.06
N MET A 235 -7.11 -2.16 -4.15
CA MET A 235 -6.36 -0.92 -4.36
C MET A 235 -6.42 0.08 -3.20
N LEU A 236 -7.56 0.15 -2.52
CA LEU A 236 -7.75 1.04 -1.38
C LEU A 236 -6.81 0.66 -0.23
N VAL A 237 -6.71 -0.64 0.07
CA VAL A 237 -6.09 -1.16 1.29
C VAL A 237 -4.61 -1.54 1.11
N THR A 238 -4.17 -1.84 -0.12
CA THR A 238 -2.80 -2.27 -0.42
C THR A 238 -1.73 -1.32 0.11
N ALA A 239 -1.74 -0.05 -0.31
CA ALA A 239 -0.73 0.93 0.09
C ALA A 239 -0.65 1.14 1.63
N PRO A 240 -1.75 1.38 2.37
CA PRO A 240 -1.67 1.51 3.81
C PRO A 240 -1.31 0.20 4.52
N PHE A 241 -1.66 -0.96 3.97
CA PHE A 241 -1.32 -2.25 4.56
C PHE A 241 0.19 -2.50 4.54
N HIS A 242 0.84 -2.36 3.38
CA HIS A 242 2.30 -2.48 3.31
C HIS A 242 3.03 -1.42 4.12
N MET A 243 2.55 -0.16 4.10
CA MET A 243 3.08 0.90 4.95
C MET A 243 3.07 0.48 6.43
N ALA A 244 1.96 -0.08 6.91
CA ALA A 244 1.84 -0.52 8.29
C ALA A 244 2.77 -1.71 8.61
N MET A 245 2.73 -2.76 7.79
CA MET A 245 3.52 -3.97 7.97
C MET A 245 5.03 -3.69 7.98
N THR A 246 5.53 -3.02 6.93
CA THR A 246 6.95 -2.69 6.83
C THR A 246 7.37 -1.68 7.90
N GLY A 247 6.49 -0.75 8.28
CA GLY A 247 6.73 0.17 9.39
C GLY A 247 6.96 -0.57 10.72
N LEU A 248 6.11 -1.54 11.04
CA LEU A 248 6.23 -2.35 12.26
C LEU A 248 7.53 -3.18 12.26
N ILE A 249 7.87 -3.80 11.14
CA ILE A 249 9.14 -4.54 10.98
C ILE A 249 10.33 -3.60 11.18
N GLY A 250 10.34 -2.44 10.54
CA GLY A 250 11.45 -1.50 10.60
C GLY A 250 11.65 -0.89 12.00
N LEU A 251 10.56 -0.61 12.72
CA LEU A 251 10.63 -0.19 14.12
C LEU A 251 11.22 -1.30 15.01
N ALA A 252 10.81 -2.56 14.82
CA ALA A 252 11.35 -3.68 15.57
C ALA A 252 12.84 -3.92 15.24
N ALA A 253 13.24 -3.81 13.97
CA ALA A 253 14.63 -3.90 13.54
C ALA A 253 15.50 -2.80 14.17
N TYR A 254 15.02 -1.55 14.17
CA TYR A 254 15.68 -0.44 14.85
C TYR A 254 15.88 -0.69 16.35
N ARG A 255 14.84 -1.16 17.05
CA ARG A 255 14.91 -1.47 18.49
C ARG A 255 15.91 -2.62 18.75
N ALA A 256 15.94 -3.63 17.87
CA ALA A 256 16.93 -4.71 17.93
C ALA A 256 18.38 -4.23 17.72
N CYS A 257 18.61 -3.20 16.91
CA CYS A 257 19.95 -2.61 16.76
C CYS A 257 20.39 -1.85 18.02
N LEU A 258 19.48 -1.18 18.73
CA LEU A 258 19.81 -0.44 19.96
C LEU A 258 19.92 -1.34 21.19
N TRP A 259 19.05 -2.34 21.30
CA TRP A 259 18.91 -3.20 22.47
C TRP A 259 18.88 -4.68 22.08
N PRO A 260 19.96 -5.23 21.51
CA PRO A 260 19.94 -6.54 20.85
C PRO A 260 19.48 -7.67 21.76
N ARG A 261 19.97 -7.70 23.01
CA ARG A 261 19.59 -8.76 23.98
C ARG A 261 18.10 -8.76 24.33
N GLN A 262 17.45 -7.59 24.27
CA GLN A 262 16.08 -7.40 24.73
C GLN A 262 15.08 -7.33 23.59
N CYS A 263 15.52 -7.05 22.36
CA CYS A 263 14.66 -6.74 21.23
C CYS A 263 14.87 -7.63 19.99
N ILE A 264 15.96 -8.42 19.89
CA ILE A 264 16.11 -9.39 18.79
C ILE A 264 14.97 -10.41 18.77
N PRO A 265 14.56 -11.03 19.90
CA PRO A 265 13.43 -11.97 19.89
C PRO A 265 12.13 -11.32 19.40
N GLN A 266 11.88 -10.06 19.78
CA GLN A 266 10.71 -9.28 19.38
C GLN A 266 10.78 -8.91 17.90
N PHE A 267 11.96 -8.60 17.37
CA PHE A 267 12.14 -8.40 15.94
C PHE A 267 11.83 -9.67 15.15
N ILE A 268 12.38 -10.83 15.54
CA ILE A 268 12.11 -12.11 14.89
C ILE A 268 10.61 -12.44 14.96
N ALA A 269 9.99 -12.25 16.12
CA ALA A 269 8.56 -12.48 16.30
C ALA A 269 7.70 -11.52 15.46
N THR A 270 8.05 -10.24 15.42
CA THR A 270 7.32 -9.22 14.64
C THR A 270 7.45 -9.51 13.15
N PHE A 271 8.66 -9.77 12.66
CA PHE A 271 8.90 -10.16 11.27
C PHE A 271 8.10 -11.42 10.91
N GLY A 272 8.19 -12.45 11.75
CA GLY A 272 7.44 -13.71 11.62
C GLY A 272 5.93 -13.51 11.49
N VAL A 273 5.34 -12.84 12.47
CA VAL A 273 3.89 -12.59 12.50
C VAL A 273 3.46 -11.74 11.31
N VAL A 274 4.22 -10.70 10.95
CA VAL A 274 3.85 -9.80 9.86
C VAL A 274 3.89 -10.50 8.51
N PHE A 275 4.95 -11.25 8.17
CA PHE A 275 4.97 -11.94 6.87
C PHE A 275 3.93 -13.07 6.80
N ILE A 276 3.63 -13.75 7.91
CA ILE A 276 2.55 -14.74 7.97
C ILE A 276 1.20 -14.06 7.76
N ALA A 277 0.95 -12.95 8.46
CA ALA A 277 -0.29 -12.17 8.30
C ALA A 277 -0.46 -11.69 6.87
N HIS A 278 0.61 -11.17 6.26
CA HIS A 278 0.63 -10.76 4.86
C HIS A 278 0.25 -11.93 3.93
N GLY A 279 0.96 -13.05 4.01
CA GLY A 279 0.66 -14.18 3.15
C GLY A 279 -0.73 -14.79 3.39
N LEU A 280 -1.23 -14.79 4.63
CA LEU A 280 -2.61 -15.23 4.90
C LEU A 280 -3.66 -14.26 4.33
N TYR A 281 -3.36 -12.95 4.32
CA TYR A 281 -4.20 -11.97 3.67
C TYR A 281 -4.34 -12.26 2.16
N ASP A 282 -3.23 -12.56 1.49
CA ASP A 282 -3.23 -12.91 0.06
C ASP A 282 -3.88 -14.27 -0.21
N ALA A 283 -3.58 -15.27 0.63
CA ALA A 283 -4.16 -16.59 0.50
C ALA A 283 -5.69 -16.56 0.54
N VAL A 284 -6.29 -15.73 1.41
CA VAL A 284 -7.75 -15.58 1.49
C VAL A 284 -8.33 -14.96 0.21
N ALA A 285 -7.58 -14.08 -0.46
CA ALA A 285 -8.02 -13.45 -1.70
C ALA A 285 -7.92 -14.39 -2.91
N ILE A 286 -6.88 -15.23 -2.96
CA ILE A 286 -6.52 -16.01 -4.16
C ILE A 286 -6.98 -17.47 -4.07
N VAL A 287 -6.86 -18.12 -2.91
CA VAL A 287 -7.17 -19.55 -2.75
C VAL A 287 -8.68 -19.76 -2.67
N PRO A 288 -9.32 -20.47 -3.63
CA PRO A 288 -10.78 -20.60 -3.68
C PRO A 288 -11.40 -21.12 -2.38
N ALA A 289 -10.75 -22.10 -1.75
CA ALA A 289 -11.20 -22.70 -0.48
C ALA A 289 -11.23 -21.71 0.71
N LEU A 290 -10.57 -20.57 0.61
CA LEU A 290 -10.52 -19.54 1.65
C LEU A 290 -11.38 -18.32 1.35
N GLN A 291 -11.99 -18.21 0.17
CA GLN A 291 -12.76 -17.02 -0.23
C GLN A 291 -14.00 -16.79 0.64
N GLU A 292 -14.61 -17.86 1.15
CA GLU A 292 -15.71 -17.77 2.14
C GLU A 292 -15.26 -17.12 3.47
N LEU A 293 -13.95 -17.10 3.73
CA LEU A 293 -13.33 -16.47 4.89
C LEU A 293 -12.80 -15.06 4.58
N SER A 294 -13.30 -14.38 3.56
CA SER A 294 -12.88 -13.01 3.17
C SER A 294 -12.89 -11.99 4.33
N ILE A 295 -13.76 -12.17 5.33
CA ILE A 295 -13.75 -11.35 6.56
C ILE A 295 -12.44 -11.50 7.35
N PHE A 296 -11.77 -12.64 7.28
CA PHE A 296 -10.49 -12.88 7.91
C PHE A 296 -9.38 -11.99 7.35
N ALA A 297 -9.35 -11.76 6.03
CA ALA A 297 -8.45 -10.79 5.42
C ALA A 297 -8.70 -9.37 5.95
N THR A 298 -9.97 -8.98 6.11
CA THR A 298 -10.33 -7.71 6.74
C THR A 298 -9.82 -7.62 8.18
N ILE A 299 -9.96 -8.69 8.97
CA ILE A 299 -9.46 -8.75 10.35
C ILE A 299 -7.94 -8.59 10.38
N ILE A 300 -7.21 -9.32 9.54
CA ILE A 300 -5.74 -9.20 9.45
C ILE A 300 -5.34 -7.76 9.14
N PHE A 301 -5.91 -7.17 8.09
CA PHE A 301 -5.65 -5.79 7.70
C PHE A 301 -5.88 -4.83 8.88
N VAL A 302 -7.05 -4.91 9.52
CA VAL A 302 -7.45 -4.07 10.64
C VAL A 302 -6.49 -4.21 11.83
N LEU A 303 -6.05 -5.43 12.15
CA LEU A 303 -5.11 -5.67 13.25
C LEU A 303 -3.73 -5.07 12.99
N CYS A 304 -3.19 -5.22 11.77
CA CYS A 304 -1.91 -4.63 11.39
C CYS A 304 -1.96 -3.09 11.42
N ILE A 305 -3.03 -2.50 10.87
CA ILE A 305 -3.27 -1.05 10.87
C ILE A 305 -3.42 -0.52 12.29
N TYR A 306 -4.21 -1.21 13.13
CA TYR A 306 -4.38 -0.86 14.54
C TYR A 306 -3.04 -0.87 15.27
N GLN A 307 -2.25 -1.95 15.12
CA GLN A 307 -0.95 -2.07 15.75
C GLN A 307 0.01 -0.96 15.29
N PHE A 308 -0.02 -0.60 14.00
CA PHE A 308 0.76 0.52 13.48
C PHE A 308 0.38 1.85 14.13
N PHE A 309 -0.91 2.20 14.19
CA PHE A 309 -1.35 3.45 14.84
C PHE A 309 -1.08 3.45 16.35
N ARG A 310 -1.20 2.29 17.01
CA ARG A 310 -0.86 2.13 18.41
C ARG A 310 0.62 2.40 18.69
N GLU A 311 1.55 1.99 17.82
CA GLU A 311 2.97 2.34 17.94
C GLU A 311 3.22 3.81 17.55
N LEU A 312 2.53 4.33 16.53
CA LEU A 312 2.71 5.71 16.07
C LEU A 312 2.32 6.74 17.14
N ARG A 313 1.19 6.52 17.83
CA ARG A 313 0.61 7.45 18.79
C ARG A 313 1.57 7.93 19.88
N PRO A 314 2.23 7.04 20.68
CA PRO A 314 3.16 7.48 21.73
C PRO A 314 4.47 8.07 21.18
N LEU A 315 4.86 7.73 19.94
CA LEU A 315 6.05 8.27 19.29
C LEU A 315 5.86 9.70 18.78
N GLN A 316 4.62 10.12 18.56
CA GLN A 316 4.29 11.48 18.18
C GLN A 316 4.30 12.39 19.41
N SER A 317 4.98 13.54 19.32
CA SER A 317 4.90 14.57 20.35
C SER A 317 3.47 15.14 20.42
N SER A 318 2.84 15.11 21.60
CA SER A 318 1.53 15.71 21.83
C SER A 318 1.62 17.06 22.57
N PRO A 319 0.89 18.10 22.10
CA PRO A 319 0.26 18.19 20.78
C PRO A 319 1.31 18.34 19.68
N PRO A 320 0.99 18.11 18.39
CA PRO A 320 1.83 18.60 17.29
C PRO A 320 1.77 20.13 17.30
N VAL A 321 2.55 20.78 18.19
CA VAL A 321 2.42 22.17 18.68
C VAL A 321 2.34 23.25 17.58
N LYS A 322 2.56 22.91 16.31
CA LYS A 322 2.64 23.87 15.20
C LYS A 322 1.94 23.48 13.90
N SER A 323 1.18 22.38 13.83
CA SER A 323 0.53 22.03 12.54
C SER A 323 -0.54 23.07 12.16
N THR A 324 -0.49 23.54 10.91
CA THR A 324 -1.50 24.46 10.37
C THR A 324 -2.78 23.70 10.00
N ILE A 325 -2.61 22.47 9.52
CA ILE A 325 -3.69 21.55 9.16
C ILE A 325 -3.66 20.39 10.17
N SER A 326 -4.83 20.00 10.66
CA SER A 326 -5.05 18.81 11.50
C SER A 326 -4.54 17.52 10.83
N PRO A 327 -3.89 16.59 11.57
CA PRO A 327 -3.62 15.24 11.09
C PRO A 327 -4.87 14.49 10.63
N THR A 328 -5.96 14.64 11.38
CA THR A 328 -7.25 14.06 11.02
C THR A 328 -7.78 14.60 9.70
N ALA A 329 -7.62 15.91 9.44
CA ALA A 329 -8.02 16.49 8.16
C ALA A 329 -7.25 15.92 6.97
N ILE A 330 -5.91 15.80 7.06
CA ILE A 330 -5.11 15.24 5.96
C ILE A 330 -5.46 13.77 5.74
N PHE A 331 -5.54 12.98 6.82
CA PHE A 331 -5.90 11.57 6.71
C PHE A 331 -7.27 11.39 6.03
N LEU A 332 -8.32 12.08 6.49
CA LEU A 332 -9.65 11.99 5.90
C LEU A 332 -9.70 12.48 4.47
N PHE A 333 -8.99 13.57 4.15
CA PHE A 333 -8.84 14.06 2.78
C PHE A 333 -8.21 13.00 1.88
N CYS A 334 -7.11 12.39 2.31
CA CYS A 334 -6.37 11.38 1.55
C CYS A 334 -7.23 10.14 1.29
N VAL A 335 -7.82 9.56 2.35
CA VAL A 335 -8.65 8.36 2.25
C VAL A 335 -9.87 8.58 1.36
N SER A 336 -10.57 9.70 1.52
CA SER A 336 -11.74 10.02 0.69
C SER A 336 -11.37 10.31 -0.77
N THR A 337 -10.23 10.98 -1.01
CA THR A 337 -9.73 11.25 -2.37
C THR A 337 -9.36 9.97 -3.10
N VAL A 338 -8.64 9.06 -2.44
CA VAL A 338 -8.29 7.76 -3.03
C VAL A 338 -9.55 6.95 -3.32
N ALA A 339 -10.48 6.84 -2.36
CA ALA A 339 -11.74 6.14 -2.58
C ALA A 339 -12.55 6.70 -3.77
N ALA A 340 -12.68 8.03 -3.85
CA ALA A 340 -13.38 8.70 -4.94
C ALA A 340 -12.69 8.48 -6.30
N ALA A 341 -11.36 8.63 -6.35
CA ALA A 341 -10.60 8.45 -7.59
C ALA A 341 -10.62 7.00 -8.08
N THR A 342 -10.51 6.02 -7.18
CA THR A 342 -10.63 4.59 -7.52
C THR A 342 -12.04 4.30 -8.06
N PHE A 343 -13.09 4.83 -7.45
CA PHE A 343 -14.46 4.64 -7.96
C PHE A 343 -14.63 5.24 -9.37
N VAL A 344 -14.15 6.46 -9.60
CA VAL A 344 -14.19 7.10 -10.93
C VAL A 344 -13.43 6.26 -11.97
N TYR A 345 -12.24 5.78 -11.62
CA TYR A 345 -11.44 4.93 -12.49
C TYR A 345 -12.19 3.63 -12.84
N LEU A 346 -12.75 2.95 -11.84
CA LEU A 346 -13.48 1.70 -12.07
C LEU A 346 -14.77 1.92 -12.87
N CYS A 347 -15.50 3.02 -12.66
CA CYS A 347 -16.64 3.36 -13.50
C CYS A 347 -16.24 3.50 -14.98
N ALA A 348 -15.08 4.14 -15.23
CA ALA A 348 -14.56 4.28 -16.59
C ALA A 348 -14.14 2.93 -17.21
N ALA A 349 -13.62 2.02 -16.39
CA ALA A 349 -13.05 0.76 -16.85
C ALA A 349 -14.10 -0.34 -17.05
N ILE A 350 -15.00 -0.51 -16.08
CA ILE A 350 -15.88 -1.69 -15.96
C ILE A 350 -17.34 -1.33 -15.65
N GLY A 351 -17.69 -0.04 -15.72
CA GLY A 351 -19.03 0.47 -15.44
C GLY A 351 -19.34 0.60 -13.95
N TRP A 352 -20.31 1.45 -13.62
CA TRP A 352 -20.55 1.89 -12.23
C TRP A 352 -21.10 0.80 -11.31
N GLN A 353 -21.90 -0.14 -11.84
CA GLN A 353 -22.52 -1.21 -11.05
C GLN A 353 -21.44 -2.16 -10.53
N LEU A 354 -20.61 -2.67 -11.45
CA LEU A 354 -19.52 -3.56 -11.10
C LEU A 354 -18.44 -2.82 -10.29
N ALA A 355 -18.17 -1.54 -10.60
CA ALA A 355 -17.29 -0.72 -9.77
C ALA A 355 -17.76 -0.61 -8.31
N ALA A 356 -19.06 -0.42 -8.09
CA ALA A 356 -19.63 -0.38 -6.75
C ALA A 356 -19.44 -1.73 -6.04
N ASP A 357 -19.82 -2.83 -6.68
CA ASP A 357 -19.70 -4.18 -6.13
C ASP A 357 -18.26 -4.54 -5.76
N VAL A 358 -17.31 -4.25 -6.66
CA VAL A 358 -15.87 -4.48 -6.45
C VAL A 358 -15.33 -3.71 -5.25
N LEU A 359 -15.80 -2.47 -5.06
CA LEU A 359 -15.30 -1.62 -3.98
C LEU A 359 -15.96 -1.89 -2.63
N MET A 360 -17.08 -2.61 -2.55
CA MET A 360 -17.80 -2.80 -1.29
C MET A 360 -16.92 -3.37 -0.17
N THR A 361 -16.17 -4.44 -0.45
CA THR A 361 -15.27 -5.07 0.53
C THR A 361 -14.11 -4.14 0.93
N GLY A 362 -13.54 -3.43 -0.05
CA GLY A 362 -12.47 -2.45 0.19
C GLY A 362 -12.95 -1.27 1.05
N ILE A 363 -14.14 -0.75 0.75
CA ILE A 363 -14.79 0.35 1.49
C ILE A 363 -15.08 -0.07 2.94
N ALA A 364 -15.56 -1.30 3.17
CA ALA A 364 -15.77 -1.81 4.52
C ALA A 364 -14.48 -1.82 5.34
N SER A 365 -13.38 -2.35 4.78
CA SER A 365 -12.06 -2.32 5.41
C SER A 365 -11.56 -0.89 5.65
N TYR A 366 -11.75 0.00 4.69
CA TYR A 366 -11.42 1.42 4.80
C TYR A 366 -12.20 2.13 5.90
N ALA A 367 -13.50 1.87 6.02
CA ALA A 367 -14.34 2.46 7.04
C ALA A 367 -13.87 2.05 8.45
N VAL A 368 -13.49 0.78 8.64
CA VAL A 368 -12.93 0.30 9.91
C VAL A 368 -11.57 0.95 10.20
N MET A 369 -10.68 1.07 9.19
CA MET A 369 -9.42 1.80 9.35
C MET A 369 -9.67 3.26 9.74
N VAL A 370 -10.61 3.95 9.10
CA VAL A 370 -10.97 5.33 9.44
C VAL A 370 -11.45 5.41 10.88
N TYR A 371 -12.35 4.52 11.29
CA TYR A 371 -12.82 4.46 12.67
C TYR A 371 -11.67 4.27 13.68
N LEU A 372 -10.76 3.32 13.42
CA LEU A 372 -9.59 3.08 14.28
C LEU A 372 -8.67 4.29 14.36
N PHE A 373 -8.40 4.94 13.23
CA PHE A 373 -7.60 6.16 13.20
C PHE A 373 -8.25 7.26 14.04
N LEU A 374 -9.55 7.49 13.84
CA LEU A 374 -10.31 8.50 14.58
C LEU A 374 -10.37 8.22 16.08
N ARG A 375 -10.29 6.95 16.48
CA ARG A 375 -10.24 6.52 17.89
C ARG A 375 -8.85 6.70 18.52
N GLU A 376 -7.80 6.29 17.80
CA GLU A 376 -6.45 6.24 18.37
C GLU A 376 -5.70 7.57 18.33
N MET A 377 -6.01 8.43 17.36
CA MET A 377 -5.22 9.65 17.15
C MET A 377 -5.59 10.76 18.15
N PRO A 378 -4.65 11.67 18.48
CA PRO A 378 -4.83 12.67 19.55
C PRO A 378 -6.00 13.63 19.32
N GLU A 379 -6.38 13.87 18.06
CA GLU A 379 -7.52 14.69 17.65
C GLU A 379 -8.75 13.79 17.44
N THR A 380 -9.05 12.97 18.46
CA THR A 380 -10.16 12.02 18.39
C THR A 380 -11.48 12.73 18.16
N MET A 381 -12.24 12.25 17.18
CA MET A 381 -13.62 12.66 16.93
C MET A 381 -14.63 11.69 17.56
N VAL A 382 -14.14 10.61 18.17
CA VAL A 382 -14.95 9.54 18.75
C VAL A 382 -14.62 9.47 20.24
N THR A 383 -15.56 9.91 21.08
CA THR A 383 -15.49 9.69 22.53
C THR A 383 -16.01 8.29 22.83
N VAL A 384 -15.17 7.44 23.45
CA VAL A 384 -15.54 6.10 23.92
C VAL A 384 -15.93 6.17 25.40
#